data_AF-A0A947CRS1-F1
#
_entry.id   AF-A0A947CRS1-F1
#
_cell.length_a   1.000
_cell.length_b   1.000
_cell.length_c   1.000
_cell.angle_alpha   90.00
_cell.angle_beta   90.00
_cell.angle_gamma   90.00
#
_symmetry.space_group_name_H-M   'P 1'
#
loop_
_entity.id
_entity.type
_entity.pdbx_description
1 polymer ?
#
loop_
_entity_poly.entity_id
_entity_poly.type
_entity_poly.pdbx_seq_one_letter_code
_entity_poly.pdbx_strand_id
1 'polypeptide(L)'
;PSKEWHYLHLYDPQITSPGSNMAPFPFLFEEHLSQPRPTKAGVPSFKLPNRELWIVPKREARELVAYLLSLQQLHQLEQVR
;
A
#
# COMPACT_ATOMS: atom_id res chain seq x y z
N PRO A 1 -11.03 -0.60 -3.82
CA PRO A 1 -9.61 -1.02 -3.80
C PRO A 1 -9.35 -1.88 -2.56
N SER A 2 -8.45 -2.87 -2.62
CA SER A 2 -8.13 -3.71 -1.44
C SER A 2 -7.09 -3.04 -0.54
N LYS A 3 -6.96 -3.55 0.70
CA LYS A 3 -5.95 -3.08 1.65
C LYS A 3 -4.53 -3.31 1.13
N GLU A 4 -4.31 -4.47 0.51
CA GLU A 4 -3.06 -4.86 -0.16
C GLU A 4 -2.72 -3.88 -1.29
N TRP A 5 -3.71 -3.53 -2.12
CA TRP A 5 -3.53 -2.57 -3.21
C TRP A 5 -3.05 -1.22 -2.68
N HIS A 6 -3.65 -0.72 -1.58
CA HIS A 6 -3.22 0.55 -0.98
C HIS A 6 -1.77 0.52 -0.49
N TYR A 7 -1.33 -0.57 0.17
CA TYR A 7 0.06 -0.67 0.61
C TYR A 7 1.05 -0.72 -0.55
N LEU A 8 0.76 -1.51 -1.59
CA LEU A 8 1.63 -1.58 -2.76
C LEU A 8 1.67 -0.24 -3.51
N HIS A 9 0.51 0.42 -3.67
CA HIS A 9 0.43 1.71 -4.34
C HIS A 9 1.15 2.81 -3.56
N LEU A 10 1.05 2.84 -2.22
CA LEU A 10 1.79 3.81 -1.40
C LEU A 10 3.29 3.57 -1.45
N TYR A 11 3.74 2.31 -1.47
CA TYR A 11 5.17 2.00 -1.55
C TYR A 11 5.75 2.39 -2.90
N ASP A 12 5.14 1.92 -4.00
CA ASP A 12 5.53 2.25 -5.37
C ASP A 12 4.27 2.27 -6.26
N PRO A 13 3.75 3.47 -6.60
CA PRO A 13 2.53 3.61 -7.41
C PRO A 13 2.61 2.91 -8.77
N GLN A 14 3.83 2.72 -9.32
CA GLN A 14 4.01 2.04 -10.61
C GLN A 14 3.66 0.56 -10.55
N ILE A 15 3.67 -0.06 -9.35
CA ILE A 15 3.31 -1.48 -9.18
C ILE A 15 1.84 -1.72 -9.51
N THR A 16 0.95 -0.82 -9.09
CA THR A 16 -0.50 -1.01 -9.22
C THR A 16 -1.13 -0.08 -10.26
N SER A 17 -0.44 0.97 -10.70
CA SER A 17 -0.91 1.94 -11.69
C SER A 17 0.26 2.47 -12.52
N PRO A 18 0.74 1.71 -13.53
CA PRO A 18 1.79 2.17 -14.44
C PRO A 18 1.45 3.53 -15.07
N GLY A 19 2.38 4.48 -15.02
CA GLY A 19 2.16 5.85 -15.49
C GLY A 19 1.54 6.80 -14.47
N SER A 20 1.33 6.35 -13.22
CA SER A 20 0.92 7.25 -12.13
C SER A 20 1.96 8.35 -11.92
N ASN A 21 1.48 9.58 -11.69
CA ASN A 21 2.31 10.73 -11.31
C ASN A 21 2.44 10.90 -9.79
N MET A 22 1.78 10.05 -9.00
CA MET A 22 1.90 10.04 -7.55
C MET A 22 3.35 9.72 -7.15
N ALA A 23 3.91 10.51 -6.24
CA ALA A 23 5.22 10.22 -5.68
C ALA A 23 5.14 8.95 -4.81
N PRO A 24 6.18 8.11 -4.80
CA PRO A 24 6.24 6.96 -3.91
C PRO A 24 6.47 7.39 -2.46
N PHE A 25 5.94 6.63 -1.50
CA PHE A 25 6.08 6.85 -0.05
C PHE A 25 6.85 5.70 0.64
N PRO A 26 8.07 5.35 0.19
CA PRO A 26 8.79 4.18 0.72
C PRO A 26 9.18 4.35 2.19
N PHE A 27 9.30 5.59 2.67
CA PHE A 27 9.60 5.90 4.07
C PHE A 27 8.55 5.38 5.07
N LEU A 28 7.34 5.06 4.60
CA LEU A 28 6.27 4.44 5.38
C LEU A 28 6.48 2.93 5.60
N PHE A 29 7.53 2.34 5.02
CA PHE A 29 7.76 0.89 5.03
C PHE A 29 9.16 0.56 5.56
N GLU A 30 9.28 -0.64 6.11
CA GLU A 30 10.56 -1.31 6.36
C GLU A 30 10.80 -2.32 5.24
N GLU A 31 12.02 -2.33 4.72
CA GLU A 31 12.47 -3.24 3.67
C GLU A 31 13.28 -4.39 4.27
N HIS A 32 12.97 -5.61 3.85
CA HIS A 32 13.60 -6.83 4.37
C HIS A 32 14.05 -7.72 3.20
N LEU A 33 15.36 -7.89 3.07
CA LEU A 33 16.00 -8.84 2.13
C LEU A 33 16.02 -10.26 2.71
N SER A 34 14.93 -10.72 3.34
CA SER A 34 14.91 -12.01 4.03
C SER A 34 13.99 -13.02 3.35
N GLN A 35 14.51 -14.24 3.21
CA GLN A 35 13.70 -15.45 3.36
C GLN A 35 14.12 -16.10 4.68
N PRO A 36 13.20 -16.41 5.61
CA PRO A 36 11.75 -16.47 5.45
C PRO A 36 11.04 -15.11 5.48
N ARG A 37 9.74 -15.12 5.14
CA ARG A 37 8.82 -13.97 5.24
C ARG A 37 8.99 -13.30 6.61
N PRO A 38 9.19 -11.97 6.68
CA PRO A 38 9.23 -11.27 7.96
C PRO A 38 7.86 -11.36 8.64
N THR A 39 7.87 -11.81 9.89
CA THR A 39 6.68 -12.00 10.72
C THR A 39 6.72 -11.04 11.90
N LYS A 40 5.64 -10.27 12.05
CA LYS A 40 5.37 -9.45 13.22
C LYS A 40 3.89 -9.60 13.55
N ALA A 41 3.57 -9.91 14.80
CA ALA A 41 2.21 -10.22 15.21
C ALA A 41 1.24 -9.09 14.81
N GLY A 42 0.20 -9.43 14.06
CA GLY A 42 -0.82 -8.47 13.59
C GLY A 42 -0.36 -7.47 12.52
N VAL A 43 0.86 -7.59 11.99
CA VAL A 43 1.36 -6.70 10.93
C VAL A 43 1.57 -7.52 9.65
N PRO A 44 0.93 -7.12 8.52
CA PRO A 44 1.12 -7.82 7.27
C PRO A 44 2.51 -7.55 6.69
N SER A 45 3.00 -8.46 5.85
CA SER A 45 4.20 -8.26 5.04
C SER A 45 3.93 -8.67 3.60
N PHE A 46 4.48 -7.93 2.64
CA PHE A 46 4.21 -8.10 1.21
C PHE A 46 5.53 -8.38 0.48
N LYS A 47 5.58 -9.46 -0.32
CA LYS A 47 6.70 -9.71 -1.23
C LYS A 47 6.49 -8.85 -2.48
N LEU A 48 7.50 -8.07 -2.84
CA LEU A 48 7.41 -7.27 -4.06
C LEU A 48 7.48 -8.16 -5.30
N PRO A 49 6.69 -7.87 -6.35
CA PRO A 49 6.78 -8.61 -7.61
C PRO A 49 8.19 -8.58 -8.18
N ASN A 50 8.70 -9.74 -8.61
CA ASN A 50 10.00 -9.89 -9.26
C ASN A 50 11.21 -9.40 -8.44
N ARG A 51 11.09 -9.30 -7.11
CA ARG A 51 12.18 -8.91 -6.21
C ARG A 51 12.28 -9.87 -5.03
N GLU A 52 13.50 -10.14 -4.58
CA GLU A 52 13.78 -10.81 -3.30
C GLU A 52 13.69 -9.81 -2.13
N LEU A 53 12.62 -9.01 -2.13
CA LEU A 53 12.39 -7.94 -1.17
C LEU A 53 10.99 -8.05 -0.59
N TRP A 54 10.92 -7.99 0.73
CA TRP A 54 9.67 -7.84 1.47
C TRP A 54 9.55 -6.42 1.98
N ILE A 55 8.32 -5.91 1.98
CA ILE A 55 7.97 -4.66 2.64
C ILE A 55 7.03 -4.94 3.82
N VAL A 56 7.28 -4.24 4.93
CA VAL A 56 6.45 -4.29 6.13
C VAL A 56 5.97 -2.86 6.42
N PRO A 57 4.65 -2.59 6.44
CA PRO A 57 4.15 -1.25 6.70
C PRO A 57 4.43 -0.84 8.16
N LYS A 58 5.01 0.35 8.34
CA LYS A 58 5.11 1.01 9.65
C LYS A 58 3.73 1.41 10.16
N ARG A 59 3.65 1.91 11.39
CA ARG A 59 2.37 2.26 12.00
C ARG A 59 1.62 3.30 11.16
N GLU A 60 2.33 4.32 10.73
CA GLU A 60 1.84 5.45 9.94
C GLU A 60 1.20 4.98 8.63
N ALA A 61 1.82 4.01 7.95
CA ALA A 61 1.25 3.41 6.75
C ALA A 61 -0.08 2.71 7.03
N ARG A 62 -0.16 1.95 8.14
CA ARG A 62 -1.38 1.21 8.50
C ARG A 62 -2.51 2.15 8.90
N GLU A 63 -2.21 3.22 9.62
CA GLU A 63 -3.17 4.27 9.99
C GLU A 63 -3.66 5.03 8.76
N LEU A 64 -2.76 5.39 7.84
CA LEU A 64 -3.14 6.02 6.57
C LEU A 64 -4.05 5.11 5.73
N VAL A 65 -3.71 3.83 5.59
CA VAL A 65 -4.56 2.89 4.85
C VAL A 65 -5.90 2.66 5.54
N ALA A 66 -5.94 2.61 6.87
CA ALA A 66 -7.19 2.53 7.61
C ALA A 66 -8.07 3.77 7.37
N TYR A 67 -7.47 4.96 7.38
CA TYR A 67 -8.16 6.21 7.04
C TYR A 67 -8.71 6.17 5.61
N LEU A 68 -7.89 5.83 4.62
CA LEU A 68 -8.31 5.75 3.21
C LEU A 68 -9.47 4.76 3.01
N LEU A 69 -9.46 3.63 3.69
CA LEU A 69 -10.54 2.62 3.63
C LEU A 69 -11.81 3.06 4.36
N SER A 70 -11.72 4.00 5.29
CA SER A 70 -12.87 4.57 5.97
C SER A 70 -13.60 5.65 5.15
N LEU A 71 -12.97 6.17 4.09
CA LEU A 71 -13.58 7.19 3.23
C LEU A 71 -14.79 6.62 2.50
N GLN A 72 -15.96 7.16 2.79
CA GLN A 72 -17.22 6.81 2.15
C GLN A 72 -17.71 7.95 1.28
N GLN A 73 -18.12 7.63 0.06
CA GLN A 73 -18.83 8.57 -0.79
C GLN A 73 -20.29 8.66 -0.31
N LEU A 74 -20.64 9.76 0.35
CA LEU A 74 -21.96 9.95 0.97
C LEU A 74 -23.05 10.37 -0.03
N HIS A 75 -22.68 10.79 -1.24
CA HIS A 75 -23.62 11.25 -2.24
C HIS A 75 -23.27 10.73 -3.63
N GLN A 76 -24.29 10.35 -4.39
CA GLN A 76 -24.15 9.96 -5.78
C GLN A 76 -23.88 11.22 -6.61
N LEU A 77 -22.77 11.22 -7.36
CA LEU A 77 -22.46 12.30 -8.30
C LEU A 77 -23.20 12.02 -9.60
N GLU A 78 -23.91 13.03 -10.11
CA GLU A 78 -24.46 12.96 -11.47
C GLU A 78 -23.31 12.96 -12.47
N GLN A 79 -23.33 12.01 -13.41
CA GLN A 79 -22.35 11.94 -14.48
C GLN A 79 -22.70 13.03 -15.49
N VAL A 80 -21.96 14.13 -15.46
CA VAL A 80 -22.04 15.15 -16.51
C VAL A 80 -21.49 14.53 -17.80
N ARG A 81 -22.37 14.39 -18.79
CA ARG A 81 -22.03 13.90 -20.14
C ARG A 81 -21.34 14.96 -20.97
#